data_AF-A0A7Z9LBQ3-F1
#
_entry.id   AF-A0A7Z9LBQ3-F1
#
_cell.length_a   1.000
_cell.length_b   1.000
_cell.length_c   1.000
_cell.angle_alpha   90.00
_cell.angle_beta   90.00
_cell.angle_gamma   90.00
#
_symmetry.space_group_name_H-M   'P 1'
#
loop_
_entity.id
_entity.type
_entity.pdbx_description
1 polymer ?
#
loop_
_entity_poly.entity_id
_entity_poly.type
_entity_poly.pdbx_seq_one_letter_code
_entity_poly.pdbx_strand_id
1 'polypeptide(L)'
;MEHTKLLLLFVFILFSCQALASDLWVGEGDQLLSIEDGVSTPIALLPGEVRAIARDHLGGGWVLIESQLEHRSSEGTLLSSVDLGAAGQGLAVSATGNAWVTIPATGFVLRVAPDSGIISSYSVGGVPYGVAIDRLGKAWVTRSFANAVTRIGIDGGIDLEISVGFFPTAIAAHPDGSLWIAEKEGVRQIDGDGVTLFSSVAGVFPIGVAIDLSGGVWFANQNSDDVSHFSAAGGAIGNHAVSAKPLGISALGDGRIAVLCRFGHVVEILDSTGAIVESIPVEYPMGAGDSTGLGRAIGADPTGDADGDGVSNIVEAGLGFNPLEAGSNPTFFIRGDANHDGEIDLGDVVDSLLILFIGAPVTCLEALDVNDDQRLDLSDPIHLLGHVVAAGPAPLAPYPDPGPDPLPQGGFPCGL
;
A
#
# COMPACT_ATOMS: atom_id res chain seq x y z
N MET A 1 -2.51 68.93 12.37
CA MET A 1 -1.94 67.71 13.00
C MET A 1 -2.67 66.54 12.40
N GLU A 2 -2.11 66.03 11.30
CA GLU A 2 -2.66 64.90 10.55
C GLU A 2 -2.37 63.60 11.29
N HIS A 3 -3.39 62.75 11.42
CA HIS A 3 -3.22 61.37 11.87
C HIS A 3 -2.85 60.50 10.66
N THR A 4 -1.57 60.17 10.53
CA THR A 4 -1.08 59.13 9.62
C THR A 4 -1.47 57.76 10.19
N LYS A 5 -2.47 57.11 9.59
CA LYS A 5 -2.74 55.69 9.80
C LYS A 5 -1.63 54.88 9.11
N LEU A 6 -0.77 54.25 9.89
CA LEU A 6 0.18 53.25 9.41
C LEU A 6 -0.61 51.97 9.10
N LEU A 7 -0.88 51.72 7.82
CA LEU A 7 -1.48 50.47 7.36
C LEU A 7 -0.35 49.42 7.36
N LEU A 8 -0.33 48.55 8.38
CA LEU A 8 0.55 47.39 8.41
C LEU A 8 0.05 46.40 7.34
N LEU A 9 0.70 46.38 6.19
CA LEU A 9 0.46 45.41 5.13
C LEU A 9 0.98 44.05 5.63
N PHE A 10 0.11 43.25 6.25
CA PHE A 10 0.39 41.83 6.46
C PHE A 10 0.40 41.17 5.08
N VAL A 11 1.60 40.95 4.54
CA VAL A 11 1.81 40.01 3.46
C VAL A 11 1.55 38.62 4.07
N PHE A 12 0.31 38.15 3.96
CA PHE A 12 0.01 36.73 4.13
C PHE A 12 0.69 36.03 2.95
N ILE A 13 1.90 35.51 3.19
CA ILE A 13 2.44 34.45 2.36
C ILE A 13 1.58 33.23 2.70
N LEU A 14 0.47 33.07 1.99
CA LEU A 14 -0.20 31.78 1.90
C LEU A 14 0.83 30.87 1.23
N PHE A 15 1.53 30.06 2.03
CA PHE A 15 2.03 28.81 1.49
C PHE A 15 0.77 28.05 1.11
N SER A 16 0.43 28.08 -0.18
CA SER A 16 -0.40 27.04 -0.76
C SER A 16 0.25 25.74 -0.34
N CYS A 17 -0.38 25.03 0.60
CA CYS A 17 -0.13 23.61 0.80
C CYS A 17 -0.56 22.98 -0.52
N GLN A 18 0.38 22.90 -1.47
CA GLN A 18 0.11 22.25 -2.74
C GLN A 18 -0.05 20.78 -2.40
N ALA A 19 -1.23 20.25 -2.74
CA ALA A 19 -1.54 18.83 -2.70
C ALA A 19 -0.68 18.08 -3.74
N LEU A 20 0.63 18.02 -3.52
CA LEU A 20 1.65 17.61 -4.51
C LEU A 20 1.66 16.10 -4.83
N ALA A 21 0.63 15.36 -4.43
CA ALA A 21 0.71 13.90 -4.40
C ALA A 21 -0.56 13.15 -4.86
N SER A 22 -1.53 13.86 -5.44
CA SER A 22 -2.68 13.22 -6.11
C SER A 22 -2.47 12.95 -7.60
N ASP A 23 -1.44 13.51 -8.22
CA ASP A 23 -1.22 13.38 -9.66
C ASP A 23 -0.99 11.93 -10.08
N LEU A 24 -1.51 11.54 -11.25
CA LEU A 24 -1.25 10.24 -11.85
C LEU A 24 -0.04 10.35 -12.80
N TRP A 25 0.90 9.40 -12.73
CA TRP A 25 1.98 9.32 -13.71
C TRP A 25 1.68 8.30 -14.80
N VAL A 26 2.03 8.65 -16.04
CA VAL A 26 1.82 7.82 -17.22
C VAL A 26 3.05 7.86 -18.11
N GLY A 27 3.45 6.72 -18.64
CA GLY A 27 4.47 6.66 -19.69
C GLY A 27 3.85 6.94 -21.06
N GLU A 28 4.49 7.77 -21.87
CA GLU A 28 4.11 8.00 -23.27
C GLU A 28 5.36 7.98 -24.15
N GLY A 29 5.56 6.91 -24.91
CA GLY A 29 6.81 6.71 -25.66
C GLY A 29 8.04 6.81 -24.76
N ASP A 30 8.86 7.85 -24.98
CA ASP A 30 10.06 8.20 -24.21
C ASP A 30 9.81 9.32 -23.18
N GLN A 31 8.57 9.57 -22.79
CA GLN A 31 8.19 10.62 -21.85
C GLN A 31 7.52 10.06 -20.61
N LEU A 32 7.73 10.78 -19.49
CA LEU A 32 6.91 10.67 -18.30
C LEU A 32 5.95 11.85 -18.26
N LEU A 33 4.66 11.57 -18.19
CA LEU A 33 3.59 12.54 -18.05
C LEU A 33 3.08 12.56 -16.60
N SER A 34 2.74 13.74 -16.10
CA SER A 34 1.86 13.92 -14.94
C SER A 34 0.45 14.28 -15.42
N ILE A 35 -0.56 13.68 -14.81
CA ILE A 35 -1.98 13.99 -15.04
C ILE A 35 -2.54 14.60 -13.77
N GLU A 36 -2.95 15.86 -13.89
CA GLU A 36 -3.58 16.68 -12.85
C GLU A 36 -4.82 17.35 -13.45
N ASP A 37 -5.97 17.29 -12.77
CA ASP A 37 -7.24 17.90 -13.20
C ASP A 37 -7.61 17.63 -14.68
N GLY A 38 -7.35 16.40 -15.14
CA GLY A 38 -7.65 15.96 -16.50
C GLY A 38 -6.68 16.42 -17.57
N VAL A 39 -5.59 17.07 -17.18
CA VAL A 39 -4.58 17.59 -18.10
C VAL A 39 -3.31 16.75 -18.00
N SER A 40 -2.90 16.14 -19.11
CA SER A 40 -1.62 15.46 -19.23
C SER A 40 -0.49 16.46 -19.57
N THR A 41 0.57 16.45 -18.77
CA THR A 41 1.72 17.35 -18.91
C THR A 41 3.04 16.55 -18.89
N PRO A 42 3.94 16.71 -19.88
CA PRO A 42 5.26 16.10 -19.80
C PRO A 42 6.09 16.69 -18.67
N ILE A 43 6.60 15.83 -17.79
CA ILE A 43 7.47 16.20 -16.66
C ILE A 43 8.90 15.70 -16.81
N ALA A 44 9.13 14.66 -17.62
CA ALA A 44 10.49 14.20 -17.92
C ALA A 44 10.62 13.53 -19.30
N LEU A 45 11.82 13.63 -19.87
CA LEU A 45 12.28 12.76 -20.95
C LEU A 45 13.02 11.56 -20.36
N LEU A 46 12.76 10.38 -20.91
CA LEU A 46 13.23 9.09 -20.45
C LEU A 46 14.19 8.47 -21.49
N PRO A 47 15.17 7.66 -21.06
CA PRO A 47 16.12 7.02 -21.97
C PRO A 47 15.53 5.89 -22.83
N GLY A 48 14.26 5.51 -22.65
CA GLY A 48 13.62 4.40 -23.36
C GLY A 48 12.16 4.19 -22.96
N GLU A 49 11.61 3.03 -23.32
CA GLU A 49 10.20 2.70 -23.09
C GLU A 49 9.91 2.37 -21.61
N VAL A 50 8.86 3.00 -21.08
CA VAL A 50 8.35 2.71 -19.74
C VAL A 50 7.73 1.31 -19.68
N ARG A 51 8.14 0.52 -18.69
CA ARG A 51 7.60 -0.81 -18.40
C ARG A 51 6.65 -0.80 -17.22
N ALA A 52 6.99 -0.07 -16.16
CA ALA A 52 6.16 0.08 -14.98
C ALA A 52 6.48 1.39 -14.25
N ILE A 53 5.50 1.93 -13.56
CA ILE A 53 5.65 3.11 -12.68
C ILE A 53 5.09 2.74 -11.32
N ALA A 54 5.79 3.11 -10.26
CA ALA A 54 5.28 3.02 -8.90
C ALA A 54 5.61 4.29 -8.11
N ARG A 55 4.58 4.97 -7.61
CA ARG A 55 4.73 6.21 -6.85
C ARG A 55 5.15 5.91 -5.42
N ASP A 56 5.87 6.83 -4.80
CA ASP A 56 6.22 6.78 -3.38
C ASP A 56 5.39 7.76 -2.55
N HIS A 57 5.49 7.65 -1.23
CA HIS A 57 4.74 8.48 -0.28
C HIS A 57 5.16 9.96 -0.28
N LEU A 58 6.23 10.33 -0.98
CA LEU A 58 6.69 11.72 -1.10
C LEU A 58 6.12 12.40 -2.36
N GLY A 59 5.22 11.72 -3.08
CA GLY A 59 4.70 12.19 -4.37
C GLY A 59 5.67 11.95 -5.52
N GLY A 60 6.90 11.51 -5.29
CA GLY A 60 7.80 11.06 -6.34
C GLY A 60 7.49 9.62 -6.75
N GLY A 61 8.51 8.93 -7.25
CA GLY A 61 8.38 7.50 -7.50
C GLY A 61 9.51 6.90 -8.31
N TRP A 62 9.31 5.63 -8.61
CA TRP A 62 10.20 4.80 -9.40
C TRP A 62 9.62 4.57 -10.79
N VAL A 63 10.46 4.73 -11.81
CA VAL A 63 10.13 4.49 -13.21
C VAL A 63 11.06 3.41 -13.74
N LEU A 64 10.46 2.28 -14.15
CA LEU A 64 11.19 1.16 -14.73
C LEU A 64 11.20 1.27 -16.25
N ILE A 65 12.40 1.33 -16.82
CA ILE A 65 12.66 1.66 -18.23
C ILE A 65 13.61 0.60 -18.77
N GLU A 66 13.08 -0.40 -19.48
CA GLU A 66 13.86 -1.59 -19.86
C GLU A 66 14.60 -2.22 -18.67
N SER A 67 15.94 -2.13 -18.62
CA SER A 67 16.78 -2.58 -17.49
C SER A 67 17.17 -1.47 -16.51
N GLN A 68 16.83 -0.23 -16.80
CA GLN A 68 17.11 0.92 -15.94
C GLN A 68 15.95 1.16 -14.98
N LEU A 69 16.26 1.39 -13.71
CA LEU A 69 15.31 1.83 -12.70
C LEU A 69 15.71 3.23 -12.24
N GLU A 70 14.83 4.20 -12.45
CA GLU A 70 15.06 5.60 -12.07
C GLU A 70 14.17 5.99 -10.90
N HIS A 71 14.76 6.59 -9.86
CA HIS A 71 14.01 7.27 -8.80
C HIS A 71 13.88 8.75 -9.14
N ARG A 72 12.67 9.30 -9.06
CA ARG A 72 12.35 10.65 -9.50
C ARG A 72 11.53 11.40 -8.44
N SER A 73 11.73 12.72 -8.33
CA SER A 73 10.92 13.60 -7.48
C SER A 73 9.49 13.73 -8.00
N SER A 74 8.60 14.37 -7.23
CA SER A 74 7.22 14.71 -7.62
C SER A 74 7.15 15.48 -8.96
N GLU A 75 8.14 16.32 -9.24
CA GLU A 75 8.23 17.11 -10.46
C GLU A 75 8.93 16.34 -11.61
N GLY A 76 9.22 15.06 -11.43
CA GLY A 76 9.88 14.21 -12.43
C GLY A 76 11.40 14.38 -12.50
N THR A 77 12.03 15.14 -11.60
CA THR A 77 13.49 15.31 -11.60
C THR A 77 14.19 13.99 -11.23
N LEU A 78 15.21 13.59 -12.01
CA LEU A 78 15.99 12.38 -11.72
C LEU A 78 16.79 12.54 -10.43
N LEU A 79 16.55 11.67 -9.45
CA LEU A 79 17.25 11.62 -8.17
C LEU A 79 18.37 10.58 -8.19
N SER A 80 18.05 9.36 -8.64
CA SER A 80 19.01 8.28 -8.80
C SER A 80 18.62 7.33 -9.92
N SER A 81 19.58 6.56 -10.42
CA SER A 81 19.38 5.59 -11.50
C SER A 81 20.23 4.35 -11.25
N VAL A 82 19.65 3.18 -11.49
CA VAL A 82 20.25 1.88 -11.21
C VAL A 82 20.05 0.95 -12.41
N ASP A 83 21.14 0.38 -12.93
CA ASP A 83 21.07 -0.69 -13.92
C ASP A 83 20.80 -2.02 -13.22
N LEU A 84 19.66 -2.64 -13.55
CA LEU A 84 19.23 -3.93 -13.02
C LEU A 84 19.92 -5.12 -13.73
N GLY A 85 20.67 -4.85 -14.81
CA GLY A 85 21.41 -5.85 -15.60
C GLY A 85 20.56 -6.65 -16.58
N ALA A 86 19.23 -6.61 -16.46
CA ALA A 86 18.28 -7.17 -17.41
C ALA A 86 16.92 -6.45 -17.30
N ALA A 87 16.08 -6.58 -18.33
CA ALA A 87 14.79 -5.90 -18.36
C ALA A 87 13.89 -6.37 -17.21
N GLY A 88 13.36 -5.43 -16.43
CA GLY A 88 12.39 -5.71 -15.37
C GLY A 88 10.96 -5.84 -15.91
N GLN A 89 10.00 -6.21 -15.05
CA GLN A 89 8.60 -6.29 -15.45
C GLN A 89 7.64 -5.67 -14.43
N GLY A 90 7.57 -6.23 -13.23
CA GLY A 90 6.74 -5.75 -12.14
C GLY A 90 7.55 -4.85 -11.22
N LEU A 91 6.89 -3.84 -10.68
CA LEU A 91 7.46 -2.84 -9.79
C LEU A 91 6.47 -2.57 -8.65
N ALA A 92 6.96 -2.63 -7.43
CA ALA A 92 6.23 -2.22 -6.24
C ALA A 92 7.14 -1.39 -5.32
N VAL A 93 6.55 -0.51 -4.53
CA VAL A 93 7.27 0.32 -3.55
C VAL A 93 6.80 -0.05 -2.16
N SER A 94 7.74 -0.33 -1.27
CA SER A 94 7.43 -0.56 0.15
C SER A 94 7.17 0.77 0.87
N ALA A 95 6.52 0.73 2.03
CA ALA A 95 6.31 1.93 2.87
C ALA A 95 7.60 2.72 3.14
N THR A 96 8.75 2.04 3.22
CA THR A 96 10.08 2.65 3.39
C THR A 96 10.64 3.34 2.13
N GLY A 97 9.90 3.38 1.02
CA GLY A 97 10.37 3.95 -0.26
C GLY A 97 11.28 3.03 -1.09
N ASN A 98 11.63 1.84 -0.57
CA ASN A 98 12.41 0.85 -1.33
C ASN A 98 11.56 0.23 -2.45
N ALA A 99 12.12 0.18 -3.66
CA ALA A 99 11.52 -0.50 -4.81
C ALA A 99 11.81 -2.00 -4.79
N TRP A 100 10.84 -2.78 -5.22
CA TRP A 100 10.93 -4.21 -5.50
C TRP A 100 10.63 -4.44 -6.97
N VAL A 101 11.57 -5.07 -7.67
CA VAL A 101 11.50 -5.25 -9.12
C VAL A 101 11.67 -6.71 -9.49
N THR A 102 10.76 -7.24 -10.31
CA THR A 102 10.89 -8.58 -10.88
C THR A 102 11.74 -8.53 -12.15
N ILE A 103 12.66 -9.49 -12.30
CA ILE A 103 13.53 -9.65 -13.47
C ILE A 103 13.23 -11.00 -14.14
N PRO A 104 12.26 -11.06 -15.07
CA PRO A 104 11.77 -12.31 -15.64
C PRO A 104 12.85 -13.20 -16.25
N ALA A 105 13.80 -12.59 -16.97
CA ALA A 105 14.83 -13.30 -17.74
C ALA A 105 15.84 -14.02 -16.86
N THR A 106 16.04 -13.58 -15.62
CA THR A 106 17.02 -14.14 -14.69
C THR A 106 16.37 -14.96 -13.58
N GLY A 107 15.06 -14.81 -13.36
CA GLY A 107 14.35 -15.47 -12.27
C GLY A 107 14.56 -14.78 -10.92
N PHE A 108 15.04 -13.54 -10.91
CA PHE A 108 15.32 -12.79 -9.69
C PHE A 108 14.25 -11.73 -9.38
N VAL A 109 14.18 -11.38 -8.10
CA VAL A 109 13.54 -10.18 -7.59
C VAL A 109 14.62 -9.34 -6.91
N LEU A 110 14.68 -8.06 -7.24
CA LEU A 110 15.66 -7.13 -6.69
C LEU A 110 14.96 -6.16 -5.75
N ARG A 111 15.56 -5.91 -4.59
CA ARG A 111 15.16 -4.81 -3.70
C ARG A 111 16.17 -3.68 -3.85
N VAL A 112 15.68 -2.49 -4.16
CA VAL A 112 16.48 -1.31 -4.49
C VAL A 112 16.12 -0.18 -3.53
N ALA A 113 17.12 0.44 -2.92
CA ALA A 113 16.97 1.60 -2.07
C ALA A 113 17.28 2.89 -2.85
N PRO A 114 16.55 4.00 -2.60
CA PRO A 114 16.73 5.28 -3.30
C PRO A 114 18.18 5.75 -3.35
N ASP A 115 18.90 5.64 -2.23
CA ASP A 115 20.25 6.20 -2.07
C ASP A 115 21.37 5.17 -2.17
N SER A 116 21.05 3.88 -2.03
CA SER A 116 22.05 2.80 -1.93
C SER A 116 22.03 1.82 -3.11
N GLY A 117 21.10 1.97 -4.04
CA GLY A 117 20.96 1.07 -5.19
C GLY A 117 20.47 -0.32 -4.78
N ILE A 118 20.93 -1.37 -5.47
CA ILE A 118 20.50 -2.75 -5.20
C ILE A 118 21.01 -3.20 -3.82
N ILE A 119 20.10 -3.40 -2.88
CA ILE A 119 20.41 -3.83 -1.50
C ILE A 119 20.16 -5.33 -1.27
N SER A 120 19.36 -5.97 -2.13
CA SER A 120 19.12 -7.42 -2.04
C SER A 120 18.72 -8.02 -3.39
N SER A 121 19.04 -9.29 -3.58
CA SER A 121 18.65 -10.09 -4.76
C SER A 121 18.14 -11.47 -4.34
N TYR A 122 16.94 -11.82 -4.74
CA TYR A 122 16.26 -13.06 -4.36
C TYR A 122 16.01 -13.92 -5.59
N SER A 123 16.50 -15.17 -5.57
CA SER A 123 16.27 -16.13 -6.66
C SER A 123 14.95 -16.87 -6.45
N VAL A 124 13.87 -16.43 -7.10
CA VAL A 124 12.52 -17.02 -6.99
C VAL A 124 12.19 -18.00 -8.13
N GLY A 125 12.91 -17.91 -9.26
CA GLY A 125 12.69 -18.75 -10.44
C GLY A 125 11.34 -18.53 -11.12
N GLY A 126 10.96 -19.42 -12.03
CA GLY A 126 9.58 -19.50 -12.55
C GLY A 126 9.07 -18.31 -13.38
N VAL A 127 9.96 -17.42 -13.83
CA VAL A 127 9.66 -16.15 -14.52
C VAL A 127 8.83 -15.23 -13.61
N PRO A 128 9.46 -14.50 -12.68
CA PRO A 128 8.75 -13.57 -11.81
C PRO A 128 8.17 -12.42 -12.65
N TYR A 129 6.91 -12.07 -12.39
CA TYR A 129 6.16 -11.12 -13.21
C TYR A 129 5.61 -9.97 -12.37
N GLY A 130 4.54 -10.19 -11.60
CA GLY A 130 3.98 -9.22 -10.67
C GLY A 130 4.64 -9.32 -9.29
N VAL A 131 4.69 -8.19 -8.59
CA VAL A 131 5.15 -8.12 -7.19
C VAL A 131 4.24 -7.19 -6.41
N ALA A 132 3.92 -7.56 -5.18
CA ALA A 132 3.22 -6.72 -4.21
C ALA A 132 3.95 -6.79 -2.87
N ILE A 133 3.91 -5.70 -2.11
CA ILE A 133 4.41 -5.66 -0.74
C ILE A 133 3.20 -5.58 0.17
N ASP A 134 3.08 -6.54 1.09
CA ASP A 134 2.01 -6.49 2.09
C ASP A 134 2.34 -5.51 3.22
N ARG A 135 1.36 -5.25 4.08
CA ARG A 135 1.50 -4.33 5.22
C ARG A 135 2.58 -4.74 6.23
N LEU A 136 2.96 -6.01 6.25
CA LEU A 136 4.05 -6.52 7.11
C LEU A 136 5.42 -6.40 6.43
N GLY A 137 5.48 -5.81 5.24
CA GLY A 137 6.70 -5.62 4.46
C GLY A 137 7.18 -6.89 3.75
N LYS A 138 6.39 -7.96 3.71
CA LYS A 138 6.73 -9.19 2.97
C LYS A 138 6.43 -8.97 1.48
N ALA A 139 7.29 -9.49 0.62
CA ALA A 139 7.10 -9.39 -0.82
C ALA A 139 6.44 -10.65 -1.38
N TRP A 140 5.36 -10.47 -2.14
CA TRP A 140 4.60 -11.52 -2.80
C TRP A 140 4.80 -11.42 -4.30
N VAL A 141 5.21 -12.52 -4.92
CA VAL A 141 5.71 -12.52 -6.30
C VAL A 141 5.00 -13.58 -7.11
N THR A 142 4.33 -13.18 -8.19
CA THR A 142 3.78 -14.14 -9.16
C THR A 142 4.88 -14.66 -10.06
N ARG A 143 4.87 -15.98 -10.32
CA ARG A 143 5.83 -16.68 -11.17
C ARG A 143 5.06 -17.34 -12.32
N SER A 144 4.96 -16.63 -13.45
CA SER A 144 3.98 -16.95 -14.49
C SER A 144 4.17 -18.32 -15.12
N PHE A 145 5.40 -18.78 -15.36
CA PHE A 145 5.66 -20.11 -15.93
C PHE A 145 5.70 -21.23 -14.90
N ALA A 146 5.80 -20.89 -13.61
CA ALA A 146 5.65 -21.86 -12.53
C ALA A 146 4.20 -22.03 -12.08
N ASN A 147 3.26 -21.20 -12.55
CA ASN A 147 1.88 -21.13 -12.05
C ASN A 147 1.84 -21.05 -10.52
N ALA A 148 2.64 -20.15 -9.96
CA ALA A 148 2.84 -20.08 -8.53
C ALA A 148 3.00 -18.65 -8.02
N VAL A 149 2.81 -18.48 -6.72
CA VAL A 149 3.18 -17.28 -5.96
C VAL A 149 4.24 -17.67 -4.94
N THR A 150 5.26 -16.84 -4.79
CA THR A 150 6.31 -16.97 -3.78
C THR A 150 6.26 -15.79 -2.83
N ARG A 151 6.42 -16.04 -1.54
CA ARG A 151 6.58 -15.01 -0.51
C ARG A 151 8.04 -14.91 -0.09
N ILE A 152 8.53 -13.68 0.01
CA ILE A 152 9.82 -13.32 0.59
C ILE A 152 9.50 -12.65 1.93
N GLY A 153 9.95 -13.25 3.02
CA GLY A 153 9.81 -12.76 4.38
C GLY A 153 10.57 -11.47 4.63
N ILE A 154 10.25 -10.80 5.73
CA ILE A 154 10.89 -9.54 6.13
C ILE A 154 12.38 -9.68 6.44
N ASP A 155 12.81 -10.89 6.83
CA ASP A 155 14.20 -11.29 7.05
C ASP A 155 14.95 -11.56 5.74
N GLY A 156 14.26 -11.52 4.60
CA GLY A 156 14.80 -11.81 3.27
C GLY A 156 14.79 -13.29 2.87
N GLY A 157 14.22 -14.17 3.70
CA GLY A 157 14.06 -15.59 3.37
C GLY A 157 12.88 -15.83 2.42
N ILE A 158 12.97 -16.83 1.54
CA ILE A 158 11.78 -17.37 0.86
C ILE A 158 11.15 -18.37 1.82
N ASP A 159 9.95 -18.06 2.32
CA ASP A 159 9.31 -18.84 3.39
C ASP A 159 8.00 -19.52 2.95
N LEU A 160 7.48 -19.18 1.76
CA LEU A 160 6.25 -19.76 1.23
C LEU A 160 6.25 -19.83 -0.31
N GLU A 161 5.75 -20.95 -0.83
CA GLU A 161 5.49 -21.15 -2.26
C GLU A 161 4.12 -21.84 -2.44
N ILE A 162 3.26 -21.22 -3.24
CA ILE A 162 1.86 -21.62 -3.41
C ILE A 162 1.60 -21.86 -4.89
N SER A 163 1.00 -22.99 -5.22
CA SER A 163 0.46 -23.24 -6.56
C SER A 163 -0.81 -22.42 -6.77
N VAL A 164 -0.87 -21.68 -7.86
CA VAL A 164 -2.04 -20.87 -8.26
C VAL A 164 -2.47 -21.26 -9.68
N GLY A 165 -3.43 -20.53 -10.25
CA GLY A 165 -3.97 -20.77 -11.58
C GLY A 165 -2.98 -20.48 -12.70
N PHE A 166 -3.46 -20.63 -13.93
CA PHE A 166 -2.61 -20.55 -15.11
C PHE A 166 -2.09 -19.12 -15.36
N PHE A 167 -0.77 -19.02 -15.48
CA PHE A 167 -0.05 -17.82 -15.88
C PHE A 167 -0.44 -16.59 -15.04
N PRO A 168 -0.14 -16.57 -13.72
CA PRO A 168 -0.40 -15.41 -12.87
C PRO A 168 0.44 -14.22 -13.34
N THR A 169 -0.20 -13.08 -13.57
CA THR A 169 0.39 -11.87 -14.18
C THR A 169 0.58 -10.75 -13.17
N ALA A 170 -0.39 -10.48 -12.34
CA ALA A 170 -0.33 -9.41 -11.35
C ALA A 170 -0.81 -9.90 -9.98
N ILE A 171 -0.38 -9.19 -8.94
CA ILE A 171 -0.76 -9.47 -7.57
C ILE A 171 -0.86 -8.13 -6.83
N ALA A 172 -1.86 -7.97 -5.97
CA ALA A 172 -1.98 -6.86 -5.04
C ALA A 172 -2.24 -7.39 -3.62
N ALA A 173 -1.66 -6.72 -2.63
CA ALA A 173 -1.92 -7.00 -1.23
C ALA A 173 -3.07 -6.11 -0.75
N HIS A 174 -4.12 -6.74 -0.23
CA HIS A 174 -5.27 -6.04 0.30
C HIS A 174 -5.04 -5.70 1.79
N PRO A 175 -5.59 -4.58 2.31
CA PRO A 175 -5.41 -4.17 3.71
C PRO A 175 -5.79 -5.22 4.75
N ASP A 176 -6.79 -6.05 4.45
CA ASP A 176 -7.20 -7.17 5.30
C ASP A 176 -6.16 -8.31 5.42
N GLY A 177 -5.06 -8.23 4.67
CA GLY A 177 -3.99 -9.22 4.63
C GLY A 177 -4.21 -10.32 3.59
N SER A 178 -5.30 -10.29 2.81
CA SER A 178 -5.49 -11.15 1.65
C SER A 178 -4.71 -10.66 0.44
N LEU A 179 -4.43 -11.55 -0.50
CA LEU A 179 -3.72 -11.24 -1.74
C LEU A 179 -4.62 -11.57 -2.91
N TRP A 180 -4.66 -10.66 -3.87
CA TRP A 180 -5.49 -10.75 -5.07
C TRP A 180 -4.62 -10.91 -6.30
N ILE A 181 -4.87 -11.97 -7.06
CA ILE A 181 -4.01 -12.44 -8.14
C ILE A 181 -4.79 -12.41 -9.45
N ALA A 182 -4.22 -11.75 -10.45
CA ALA A 182 -4.66 -11.81 -11.83
C ALA A 182 -4.06 -13.05 -12.48
N GLU A 183 -4.91 -13.93 -13.01
CA GLU A 183 -4.56 -15.16 -13.71
C GLU A 183 -5.09 -15.06 -15.15
N LYS A 184 -4.46 -15.72 -16.13
CA LYS A 184 -4.95 -15.62 -17.53
C LYS A 184 -6.37 -16.16 -17.72
N GLU A 185 -6.81 -17.05 -16.82
CA GLU A 185 -8.14 -17.67 -16.81
C GLU A 185 -9.12 -17.05 -15.80
N GLY A 186 -8.70 -16.01 -15.05
CA GLY A 186 -9.58 -15.35 -14.08
C GLY A 186 -8.84 -14.68 -12.93
N VAL A 187 -9.44 -14.73 -11.75
CA VAL A 187 -8.90 -14.11 -10.52
C VAL A 187 -8.90 -15.11 -9.38
N ARG A 188 -7.99 -14.88 -8.45
CA ARG A 188 -7.89 -15.64 -7.21
C ARG A 188 -7.63 -14.71 -6.04
N GLN A 189 -8.29 -14.98 -4.92
CA GLN A 189 -7.92 -14.43 -3.62
C GLN A 189 -7.32 -15.54 -2.77
N ILE A 190 -6.20 -15.26 -2.13
CA ILE A 190 -5.57 -16.11 -1.12
C ILE A 190 -5.45 -15.33 0.20
N ASP A 191 -5.37 -16.02 1.33
CA ASP A 191 -4.97 -15.40 2.58
C ASP A 191 -3.44 -15.27 2.71
N GLY A 192 -2.99 -14.66 3.81
CA GLY A 192 -1.57 -14.48 4.12
C GLY A 192 -0.78 -15.77 4.32
N ASP A 193 -1.43 -16.92 4.47
CA ASP A 193 -0.80 -18.25 4.59
C ASP A 193 -0.87 -19.05 3.27
N GLY A 194 -1.46 -18.45 2.23
CA GLY A 194 -1.54 -19.04 0.90
C GLY A 194 -2.75 -19.94 0.67
N VAL A 195 -3.71 -19.98 1.59
CA VAL A 195 -4.96 -20.70 1.39
C VAL A 195 -5.81 -19.94 0.38
N THR A 196 -6.29 -20.63 -0.65
CA THR A 196 -7.27 -20.04 -1.57
C THR A 196 -8.59 -19.79 -0.85
N LEU A 197 -8.96 -18.51 -0.76
CA LEU A 197 -10.25 -18.07 -0.22
C LEU A 197 -11.35 -18.20 -1.27
N PHE A 198 -11.06 -17.74 -2.49
CA PHE A 198 -11.91 -18.02 -3.64
C PHE A 198 -11.16 -17.85 -4.97
N SER A 199 -11.78 -18.32 -6.04
CA SER A 199 -11.39 -18.01 -7.42
C SER A 199 -12.62 -17.86 -8.30
N SER A 200 -12.57 -16.95 -9.26
CA SER A 200 -13.67 -16.67 -10.19
C SER A 200 -13.13 -16.39 -11.59
N VAL A 201 -13.99 -16.50 -12.59
CA VAL A 201 -13.72 -15.91 -13.90
C VAL A 201 -13.78 -14.38 -13.80
N ALA A 202 -12.93 -13.70 -14.56
CA ALA A 202 -12.93 -12.24 -14.73
C ALA A 202 -12.36 -11.91 -16.13
N GLY A 203 -13.14 -11.17 -16.93
CA GLY A 203 -12.80 -10.80 -18.30
C GLY A 203 -12.05 -11.87 -19.11
N VAL A 204 -11.14 -11.41 -19.98
CA VAL A 204 -10.20 -12.25 -20.72
C VAL A 204 -8.80 -11.64 -20.61
N PHE A 205 -7.86 -12.44 -20.12
CA PHE A 205 -6.49 -12.05 -19.83
C PHE A 205 -6.38 -10.84 -18.87
N PRO A 206 -6.80 -11.00 -17.61
CA PRO A 206 -6.37 -10.12 -16.52
C PRO A 206 -4.85 -9.93 -16.51
N ILE A 207 -4.37 -8.69 -16.45
CA ILE A 207 -2.93 -8.37 -16.43
C ILE A 207 -2.51 -7.36 -15.38
N GLY A 208 -3.47 -6.68 -14.75
CA GLY A 208 -3.23 -5.72 -13.68
C GLY A 208 -4.30 -5.87 -12.62
N VAL A 209 -3.95 -5.54 -11.38
CA VAL A 209 -4.87 -5.52 -10.25
C VAL A 209 -4.58 -4.27 -9.42
N ALA A 210 -5.63 -3.56 -9.04
CA ALA A 210 -5.59 -2.42 -8.13
C ALA A 210 -6.67 -2.57 -7.06
N ILE A 211 -6.42 -1.96 -5.91
CA ILE A 211 -7.34 -1.97 -4.76
C ILE A 211 -7.65 -0.52 -4.45
N ASP A 212 -8.92 -0.14 -4.56
CA ASP A 212 -9.37 1.21 -4.22
C ASP A 212 -9.43 1.41 -2.69
N LEU A 213 -9.66 2.64 -2.27
CA LEU A 213 -9.70 3.01 -0.85
C LEU A 213 -10.90 2.44 -0.09
N SER A 214 -11.93 1.96 -0.78
CA SER A 214 -13.07 1.25 -0.17
C SER A 214 -12.85 -0.26 -0.05
N GLY A 215 -11.68 -0.77 -0.47
CA GLY A 215 -11.39 -2.21 -0.55
C GLY A 215 -12.00 -2.91 -1.77
N GLY A 216 -12.51 -2.14 -2.74
CA GLY A 216 -12.91 -2.68 -4.05
C GLY A 216 -11.67 -3.12 -4.82
N VAL A 217 -11.75 -4.31 -5.44
CA VAL A 217 -10.63 -4.90 -6.18
C VAL A 217 -10.94 -4.93 -7.66
N TRP A 218 -10.04 -4.34 -8.45
CA TRP A 218 -10.24 -4.05 -9.86
C TRP A 218 -9.19 -4.72 -10.72
N PHE A 219 -9.63 -5.37 -11.79
CA PHE A 219 -8.76 -6.12 -12.70
C PHE A 219 -8.84 -5.58 -14.12
N ALA A 220 -7.71 -5.15 -14.67
CA ALA A 220 -7.61 -4.77 -16.09
C ALA A 220 -7.50 -6.01 -16.98
N ASN A 221 -8.49 -6.23 -17.84
CA ASN A 221 -8.59 -7.41 -18.68
C ASN A 221 -8.26 -7.08 -20.14
N GLN A 222 -7.02 -7.35 -20.52
CA GLN A 222 -6.44 -6.83 -21.77
C GLN A 222 -7.15 -7.33 -23.05
N ASN A 223 -7.72 -8.54 -23.06
CA ASN A 223 -8.29 -9.12 -24.28
C ASN A 223 -9.79 -8.96 -24.41
N SER A 224 -10.49 -8.63 -23.31
CA SER A 224 -11.92 -8.33 -23.31
C SER A 224 -12.22 -6.83 -23.35
N ASP A 225 -11.19 -5.98 -23.26
CA ASP A 225 -11.32 -4.51 -23.24
C ASP A 225 -12.28 -4.04 -22.12
N ASP A 226 -12.14 -4.67 -20.95
CA ASP A 226 -12.95 -4.36 -19.76
C ASP A 226 -12.13 -4.38 -18.47
N VAL A 227 -12.75 -3.90 -17.39
CA VAL A 227 -12.27 -3.97 -16.02
C VAL A 227 -13.29 -4.72 -15.18
N SER A 228 -12.87 -5.79 -14.51
CA SER A 228 -13.72 -6.50 -13.57
C SER A 228 -13.56 -5.94 -12.16
N HIS A 229 -14.67 -5.77 -11.45
CA HIS A 229 -14.74 -5.20 -10.10
C HIS A 229 -15.30 -6.22 -9.11
N PHE A 230 -14.59 -6.46 -8.02
CA PHE A 230 -14.94 -7.40 -6.95
C PHE A 230 -14.92 -6.70 -5.58
N SER A 231 -15.75 -7.19 -4.66
CA SER A 231 -15.65 -6.81 -3.25
C SER A 231 -14.48 -7.54 -2.57
N ALA A 232 -13.96 -6.97 -1.48
CA ALA A 232 -12.95 -7.61 -0.63
C ALA A 232 -13.31 -9.03 -0.17
N ALA A 233 -14.61 -9.33 -0.01
CA ALA A 233 -15.10 -10.66 0.38
C ALA A 233 -15.23 -11.66 -0.80
N GLY A 234 -14.84 -11.27 -2.02
CA GLY A 234 -14.83 -12.14 -3.19
C GLY A 234 -16.11 -12.18 -4.03
N GLY A 235 -17.01 -11.22 -3.84
CA GLY A 235 -18.21 -11.09 -4.66
C GLY A 235 -17.96 -10.24 -5.91
N ALA A 236 -18.30 -10.74 -7.10
CA ALA A 236 -18.28 -9.93 -8.31
C ALA A 236 -19.31 -8.80 -8.19
N ILE A 237 -18.85 -7.55 -8.28
CA ILE A 237 -19.69 -6.34 -8.27
C ILE A 237 -20.10 -6.00 -9.69
N GLY A 238 -19.16 -6.04 -10.64
CA GLY A 238 -19.41 -5.61 -12.01
C GLY A 238 -18.28 -5.92 -12.97
N ASN A 239 -18.56 -5.68 -14.25
CA ASN A 239 -17.58 -5.71 -15.32
C ASN A 239 -17.85 -4.51 -16.23
N HIS A 240 -16.82 -3.68 -16.43
CA HIS A 240 -16.95 -2.33 -16.95
C HIS A 240 -16.15 -2.22 -18.23
N ALA A 241 -16.82 -2.01 -19.36
CA ALA A 241 -16.12 -1.80 -20.62
C ALA A 241 -15.27 -0.55 -20.54
N VAL A 242 -14.02 -0.66 -20.99
CA VAL A 242 -13.08 0.45 -21.11
C VAL A 242 -12.62 0.56 -22.56
N SER A 243 -11.90 1.62 -22.86
CA SER A 243 -11.24 1.72 -24.16
C SER A 243 -10.22 0.59 -24.39
N ALA A 244 -9.90 0.33 -25.65
CA ALA A 244 -9.20 -0.89 -26.07
C ALA A 244 -7.81 -1.11 -25.43
N LYS A 245 -7.51 -2.37 -25.13
CA LYS A 245 -6.26 -2.86 -24.51
C LYS A 245 -5.91 -2.14 -23.20
N PRO A 246 -6.67 -2.32 -22.11
CA PRO A 246 -6.22 -1.88 -20.79
C PRO A 246 -4.89 -2.57 -20.46
N LEU A 247 -3.86 -1.78 -20.15
CA LEU A 247 -2.47 -2.20 -19.94
C LEU A 247 -2.02 -2.01 -18.50
N GLY A 248 -2.43 -0.91 -17.89
CA GLY A 248 -2.14 -0.54 -16.50
C GLY A 248 -3.43 -0.15 -15.79
N ILE A 249 -3.46 -0.38 -14.49
CA ILE A 249 -4.54 0.02 -13.60
C ILE A 249 -3.92 0.50 -12.30
N SER A 250 -4.47 1.55 -11.71
CA SER A 250 -4.00 2.12 -10.44
C SER A 250 -5.18 2.75 -9.71
N ALA A 251 -5.24 2.57 -8.40
CA ALA A 251 -6.18 3.34 -7.58
C ALA A 251 -5.74 4.81 -7.54
N LEU A 252 -6.65 5.74 -7.28
CA LEU A 252 -6.32 7.14 -6.97
C LEU A 252 -6.52 7.41 -5.49
N GLY A 253 -5.89 8.47 -4.98
CA GLY A 253 -6.04 8.90 -3.58
C GLY A 253 -7.44 9.39 -3.21
N ASP A 254 -8.35 9.52 -4.18
CA ASP A 254 -9.76 9.87 -3.97
C ASP A 254 -10.70 8.65 -4.08
N GLY A 255 -10.15 7.43 -4.16
CA GLY A 255 -10.91 6.19 -4.26
C GLY A 255 -11.39 5.83 -5.67
N ARG A 256 -11.11 6.66 -6.69
CA ARG A 256 -11.35 6.30 -8.10
C ARG A 256 -10.27 5.36 -8.62
N ILE A 257 -10.47 4.82 -9.82
CA ILE A 257 -9.50 3.96 -10.51
C ILE A 257 -9.10 4.59 -11.84
N ALA A 258 -7.80 4.69 -12.11
CA ALA A 258 -7.28 4.99 -13.44
C ALA A 258 -6.98 3.70 -14.21
N VAL A 259 -7.35 3.69 -15.48
CA VAL A 259 -7.09 2.59 -16.41
C VAL A 259 -6.38 3.15 -17.63
N LEU A 260 -5.17 2.66 -17.90
CA LEU A 260 -4.38 3.03 -19.07
C LEU A 260 -4.75 2.14 -20.25
N CYS A 261 -5.43 2.69 -21.26
CA CYS A 261 -5.89 1.94 -22.43
C CYS A 261 -4.97 2.17 -23.63
N ARG A 262 -4.16 1.14 -23.96
CA ARG A 262 -3.08 1.27 -24.93
C ARG A 262 -3.54 1.58 -26.34
N PHE A 263 -4.52 0.83 -26.83
CA PHE A 263 -5.07 1.02 -28.18
C PHE A 263 -6.27 1.97 -28.17
N GLY A 264 -6.77 2.31 -26.99
CA GLY A 264 -7.70 3.41 -26.76
C GLY A 264 -7.06 4.79 -26.85
N HIS A 265 -5.74 4.89 -26.68
CA HIS A 265 -5.02 6.17 -26.63
C HIS A 265 -5.58 7.11 -25.53
N VAL A 266 -5.90 6.52 -24.37
CA VAL A 266 -6.63 7.21 -23.31
C VAL A 266 -6.31 6.62 -21.93
N VAL A 267 -6.34 7.47 -20.91
CA VAL A 267 -6.52 7.07 -19.52
C VAL A 267 -7.96 7.32 -19.14
N GLU A 268 -8.67 6.27 -18.73
CA GLU A 268 -10.04 6.38 -18.25
C GLU A 268 -10.06 6.35 -16.72
N ILE A 269 -10.78 7.31 -16.12
CA ILE A 269 -11.00 7.35 -14.67
C ILE A 269 -12.40 6.82 -14.39
N LEU A 270 -12.46 5.78 -13.58
CA LEU A 270 -13.69 5.12 -13.14
C LEU A 270 -14.01 5.51 -11.70
N ASP A 271 -15.28 5.79 -11.39
CA ASP A 271 -15.74 5.92 -10.02
C ASP A 271 -15.92 4.55 -9.33
N SER A 272 -16.30 4.55 -8.05
CA SER A 272 -16.49 3.32 -7.26
C SER A 272 -17.61 2.40 -7.79
N THR A 273 -18.49 2.90 -8.66
CA THR A 273 -19.51 2.08 -9.34
C THR A 273 -18.99 1.48 -10.64
N GLY A 274 -17.81 1.91 -11.09
CA GLY A 274 -17.17 1.53 -12.34
C GLY A 274 -17.68 2.32 -13.54
N ALA A 275 -18.34 3.46 -13.32
CA ALA A 275 -18.70 4.38 -14.39
C ALA A 275 -17.48 5.23 -14.79
N ILE A 276 -17.23 5.37 -16.09
CA ILE A 276 -16.18 6.26 -16.60
C ILE A 276 -16.64 7.71 -16.37
N VAL A 277 -15.95 8.41 -15.48
CA VAL A 277 -16.21 9.83 -15.16
C VAL A 277 -15.30 10.77 -15.94
N GLU A 278 -14.19 10.25 -16.45
CA GLU A 278 -13.19 11.05 -17.16
C GLU A 278 -12.43 10.21 -18.20
N SER A 279 -12.03 10.84 -19.30
CA SER A 279 -11.26 10.22 -20.38
C SER A 279 -10.19 11.20 -20.85
N ILE A 280 -8.94 10.88 -20.57
CA ILE A 280 -7.79 11.78 -20.73
C ILE A 280 -6.92 11.25 -21.87
N PRO A 281 -6.83 11.96 -23.02
CA PRO A 281 -6.07 11.48 -24.16
C PRO A 281 -4.57 11.35 -23.87
N VAL A 282 -3.99 10.25 -24.36
CA VAL A 282 -2.55 9.97 -24.36
C VAL A 282 -2.19 9.30 -25.69
N GLU A 283 -1.20 9.80 -26.40
CA GLU A 283 -0.95 9.43 -27.80
C GLU A 283 -0.27 8.06 -27.93
N TYR A 284 0.69 7.75 -27.07
CA TYR A 284 1.44 6.48 -27.11
C TYR A 284 1.63 5.87 -25.72
N PRO A 285 0.52 5.55 -25.01
CA PRO A 285 0.56 5.04 -23.64
C PRO A 285 1.42 3.78 -23.49
N MET A 286 2.34 3.82 -22.53
CA MET A 286 3.26 2.75 -22.16
C MET A 286 3.30 2.57 -20.64
N GLY A 287 3.77 1.39 -20.23
CA GLY A 287 3.88 1.00 -18.82
C GLY A 287 2.64 0.33 -18.25
N ALA A 288 2.85 -0.45 -17.19
CA ALA A 288 1.81 -0.87 -16.28
C ALA A 288 1.77 0.06 -15.06
N GLY A 289 0.58 0.18 -14.45
CA GLY A 289 0.38 0.89 -13.18
C GLY A 289 0.98 0.13 -12.00
N ASP A 290 0.97 0.76 -10.84
CA ASP A 290 1.49 0.19 -9.61
C ASP A 290 0.56 -0.90 -9.07
N SER A 291 1.12 -2.06 -8.73
CA SER A 291 0.41 -3.14 -8.03
C SER A 291 0.31 -2.91 -6.51
N THR A 292 0.81 -1.77 -6.03
CA THR A 292 0.68 -1.35 -4.64
C THR A 292 -0.68 -0.72 -4.41
N GLY A 293 -1.69 -1.57 -4.19
CA GLY A 293 -2.90 -1.17 -3.47
C GLY A 293 -2.51 -0.35 -2.23
N LEU A 294 -3.25 0.74 -1.98
CA LEU A 294 -3.07 1.71 -0.89
C LEU A 294 -1.91 2.71 -0.95
N GLY A 295 -0.97 2.63 -1.90
CA GLY A 295 0.15 3.59 -1.97
C GLY A 295 -0.27 5.07 -2.12
N ARG A 296 -1.53 5.33 -2.52
CA ARG A 296 -2.00 6.68 -2.86
C ARG A 296 -2.85 7.40 -1.80
N ALA A 297 -3.44 6.70 -0.82
CA ALA A 297 -4.02 7.39 0.35
C ALA A 297 -2.92 8.06 1.19
N ILE A 298 -1.77 7.39 1.32
CA ILE A 298 -0.58 7.96 1.96
C ILE A 298 -0.01 9.12 1.14
N GLY A 299 -0.13 9.08 -0.20
CA GLY A 299 0.42 10.09 -1.08
C GLY A 299 -0.23 11.47 -0.92
N ALA A 300 -1.54 11.59 -1.17
CA ALA A 300 -2.19 12.90 -1.42
C ALA A 300 -2.12 13.89 -0.25
N ASP A 301 -2.18 13.41 0.99
CA ASP A 301 -1.94 14.19 2.22
C ASP A 301 -1.47 13.24 3.34
N PRO A 302 -0.21 12.81 3.36
CA PRO A 302 0.26 11.79 4.31
C PRO A 302 0.08 12.22 5.76
N THR A 303 0.22 13.53 6.01
CA THR A 303 0.17 14.13 7.35
C THR A 303 -1.19 14.68 7.73
N GLY A 304 -2.11 14.77 6.76
CA GLY A 304 -3.48 15.16 6.99
C GLY A 304 -4.28 14.08 7.68
N ASP A 305 -5.48 14.45 8.06
CA ASP A 305 -6.46 13.67 8.80
C ASP A 305 -7.75 13.75 7.98
N ALA A 306 -7.88 12.84 7.00
CA ALA A 306 -8.88 12.99 5.95
C ALA A 306 -10.29 12.59 6.41
N ASP A 307 -10.41 11.80 7.47
CA ASP A 307 -11.67 11.44 8.10
C ASP A 307 -11.99 12.28 9.36
N GLY A 308 -11.03 13.05 9.87
CA GLY A 308 -11.18 13.98 10.98
C GLY A 308 -11.10 13.33 12.36
N ASP A 309 -10.48 12.15 12.45
CA ASP A 309 -10.38 11.35 13.67
C ASP A 309 -9.17 11.68 14.56
N GLY A 310 -8.26 12.52 14.06
CA GLY A 310 -7.05 12.97 14.74
C GLY A 310 -5.81 12.09 14.52
N VAL A 311 -5.91 11.05 13.70
CA VAL A 311 -4.80 10.22 13.23
C VAL A 311 -4.43 10.65 11.82
N SER A 312 -3.14 10.69 11.52
CA SER A 312 -2.71 11.05 10.16
C SER A 312 -2.92 9.89 9.19
N ASN A 313 -3.24 10.20 7.94
CA ASN A 313 -3.45 9.24 6.87
C ASN A 313 -2.28 8.25 6.69
N ILE A 314 -1.03 8.70 6.91
CA ILE A 314 0.16 7.83 6.85
C ILE A 314 0.24 6.83 8.00
N VAL A 315 -0.26 7.20 9.18
CA VAL A 315 -0.31 6.34 10.36
C VAL A 315 -1.42 5.31 10.16
N GLU A 316 -2.61 5.74 9.77
CA GLU A 316 -3.74 4.83 9.51
C GLU A 316 -3.40 3.82 8.42
N ALA A 317 -2.96 4.27 7.25
CA ALA A 317 -2.58 3.38 6.16
C ALA A 317 -1.33 2.54 6.51
N GLY A 318 -0.40 3.07 7.30
CA GLY A 318 0.74 2.31 7.83
C GLY A 318 0.34 1.16 8.76
N LEU A 319 -0.85 1.26 9.37
CA LEU A 319 -1.42 0.27 10.29
C LEU A 319 -2.53 -0.58 9.64
N GLY A 320 -2.88 -0.30 8.38
CA GLY A 320 -3.91 -1.00 7.60
C GLY A 320 -5.33 -0.49 7.81
N PHE A 321 -5.48 0.69 8.41
CA PHE A 321 -6.72 1.45 8.54
C PHE A 321 -6.99 2.29 7.29
N ASN A 322 -8.25 2.64 7.05
CA ASN A 322 -8.70 3.42 5.90
C ASN A 322 -8.75 4.91 6.27
N PRO A 323 -7.83 5.75 5.74
CA PRO A 323 -7.74 7.17 6.11
C PRO A 323 -8.94 8.05 5.78
N LEU A 324 -9.93 7.51 5.06
CA LEU A 324 -11.13 8.24 4.63
C LEU A 324 -12.38 7.83 5.40
N GLU A 325 -12.27 6.89 6.34
CA GLU A 325 -13.40 6.31 7.04
C GLU A 325 -13.24 6.45 8.56
N ALA A 326 -13.97 7.39 9.16
CA ALA A 326 -13.97 7.69 10.60
C ALA A 326 -14.36 6.53 11.56
N GLY A 327 -14.63 5.35 11.02
CA GLY A 327 -14.83 4.11 11.79
C GLY A 327 -13.70 3.09 11.63
N SER A 328 -12.69 3.40 10.81
CA SER A 328 -11.50 2.61 10.53
C SER A 328 -10.33 3.19 11.32
N ASN A 329 -10.44 3.22 12.65
CA ASN A 329 -9.49 3.98 13.44
C ASN A 329 -8.56 3.03 14.21
N PRO A 330 -7.25 3.30 14.24
CA PRO A 330 -6.37 2.64 15.19
C PRO A 330 -6.83 2.95 16.61
N THR A 331 -6.99 1.94 17.46
CA THR A 331 -7.23 2.22 18.87
C THR A 331 -5.94 2.65 19.55
N PHE A 332 -5.94 3.82 20.19
CA PHE A 332 -4.79 4.34 20.93
C PHE A 332 -4.84 3.88 22.38
N PHE A 333 -3.73 3.33 22.85
CA PHE A 333 -3.52 2.93 24.25
C PHE A 333 -2.04 3.02 24.62
N ILE A 334 -1.72 2.88 25.90
CA ILE A 334 -0.36 2.62 26.38
C ILE A 334 -0.33 1.16 26.82
N ARG A 335 0.58 0.37 26.24
CA ARG A 335 0.74 -1.04 26.59
C ARG A 335 1.22 -1.14 28.04
N GLY A 336 0.45 -1.84 28.85
CA GLY A 336 0.61 -1.95 30.29
C GLY A 336 -0.21 -0.97 31.13
N ASP A 337 -0.94 -0.02 30.54
CA ASP A 337 -1.83 0.91 31.28
C ASP A 337 -3.22 0.29 31.39
N ALA A 338 -3.42 -0.54 32.41
CA ALA A 338 -4.64 -1.30 32.59
C ALA A 338 -5.79 -0.42 33.11
N ASN A 339 -5.46 0.62 33.88
CA ASN A 339 -6.44 1.47 34.55
C ASN A 339 -6.79 2.74 33.74
N HIS A 340 -6.06 2.98 32.64
CA HIS A 340 -6.21 4.08 31.69
C HIS A 340 -6.00 5.46 32.32
N ASP A 341 -5.09 5.57 33.29
CA ASP A 341 -4.73 6.85 33.91
C ASP A 341 -3.56 7.57 33.21
N GLY A 342 -2.94 6.91 32.22
CA GLY A 342 -1.87 7.45 31.39
C GLY A 342 -0.46 7.30 32.00
N GLU A 343 -0.32 6.67 33.17
CA GLU A 343 0.96 6.33 33.77
C GLU A 343 1.11 4.81 33.89
N ILE A 344 2.34 4.29 33.75
CA ILE A 344 2.62 2.86 33.95
C ILE A 344 3.19 2.68 35.37
N ASP A 345 2.38 2.12 36.27
CA ASP A 345 2.75 1.94 37.66
C ASP A 345 2.22 0.63 38.31
N LEU A 346 2.25 0.58 39.65
CA LEU A 346 1.81 -0.60 40.40
C LEU A 346 0.29 -0.78 40.41
N GLY A 347 -0.47 0.29 40.19
CA GLY A 347 -1.91 0.28 39.99
C GLY A 347 -2.29 -0.59 38.80
N ASP A 348 -1.59 -0.48 37.69
CA ASP A 348 -1.84 -1.28 36.49
C ASP A 348 -1.60 -2.77 36.70
N VAL A 349 -0.56 -3.12 37.46
CA VAL A 349 -0.29 -4.51 37.82
C VAL A 349 -1.45 -5.08 38.64
N VAL A 350 -1.97 -4.30 39.59
CA VAL A 350 -3.11 -4.70 40.41
C VAL A 350 -4.36 -4.84 39.56
N ASP A 351 -4.66 -3.88 38.69
CA ASP A 351 -5.86 -3.91 37.87
C ASP A 351 -5.79 -5.02 36.81
N SER A 352 -4.64 -5.28 36.19
CA SER A 352 -4.41 -6.44 35.33
C SER A 352 -4.75 -7.76 36.04
N LEU A 353 -4.30 -7.92 37.30
CA LEU A 353 -4.63 -9.10 38.11
C LEU A 353 -6.12 -9.17 38.45
N LEU A 354 -6.77 -8.04 38.76
CA LEU A 354 -8.21 -8.01 39.03
C LEU A 354 -9.01 -8.39 37.78
N ILE A 355 -8.61 -7.92 36.61
CA ILE A 355 -9.26 -8.26 35.33
C ILE A 355 -9.12 -9.76 35.06
N LEU A 356 -7.90 -10.32 35.17
CA LEU A 356 -7.65 -11.74 34.92
C LEU A 356 -8.36 -12.69 35.90
N PHE A 357 -8.43 -12.35 37.20
CA PHE A 357 -8.96 -13.26 38.22
C PHE A 357 -10.44 -13.08 38.54
N ILE A 358 -10.95 -11.85 38.47
CA ILE A 358 -12.32 -11.54 38.89
C ILE A 358 -13.16 -10.92 37.77
N GLY A 359 -12.61 -10.76 36.56
CA GLY A 359 -13.33 -10.21 35.42
C GLY A 359 -13.74 -8.75 35.64
N ALA A 360 -12.87 -7.97 36.29
CA ALA A 360 -13.08 -6.54 36.45
C ALA A 360 -13.26 -5.86 35.07
N PRO A 361 -14.09 -4.82 34.98
CA PRO A 361 -14.30 -4.11 33.71
C PRO A 361 -13.01 -3.41 33.27
N VAL A 362 -12.76 -3.43 31.96
CA VAL A 362 -11.62 -2.76 31.33
C VAL A 362 -12.05 -2.20 29.98
N THR A 363 -11.44 -1.08 29.60
CA THR A 363 -11.73 -0.38 28.34
C THR A 363 -10.82 -0.81 27.19
N CYS A 364 -9.63 -1.34 27.48
CA CYS A 364 -8.69 -1.87 26.49
C CYS A 364 -8.10 -3.18 26.98
N LEU A 365 -8.49 -4.30 26.35
CA LEU A 365 -7.90 -5.59 26.66
C LEU A 365 -6.51 -5.74 26.05
N GLU A 366 -6.20 -5.03 24.95
CA GLU A 366 -4.86 -5.05 24.34
C GLU A 366 -3.79 -4.44 25.25
N ALA A 367 -4.16 -3.45 26.07
CA ALA A 367 -3.23 -2.87 27.04
C ALA A 367 -2.74 -3.88 28.09
N LEU A 368 -3.49 -4.98 28.30
CA LEU A 368 -3.13 -6.02 29.26
C LEU A 368 -2.17 -7.07 28.68
N ASP A 369 -2.01 -7.16 27.36
CA ASP A 369 -1.04 -8.04 26.73
C ASP A 369 0.31 -7.31 26.68
N VAL A 370 1.04 -7.34 27.80
CA VAL A 370 2.22 -6.48 28.01
C VAL A 370 3.42 -6.99 27.22
N ASN A 371 3.46 -8.30 26.97
CA ASN A 371 4.52 -8.97 26.23
C ASN A 371 4.20 -9.18 24.74
N ASP A 372 3.02 -8.74 24.28
CA ASP A 372 2.52 -8.79 22.90
C ASP A 372 2.56 -10.21 22.30
N ASP A 373 2.28 -11.23 23.12
CA ASP A 373 2.33 -12.64 22.72
C ASP A 373 0.97 -13.23 22.32
N GLN A 374 -0.05 -12.37 22.29
CA GLN A 374 -1.45 -12.64 21.91
C GLN A 374 -2.17 -13.52 22.93
N ARG A 375 -1.75 -13.46 24.21
CA ARG A 375 -2.35 -14.24 25.31
C ARG A 375 -2.41 -13.40 26.58
N LEU A 376 -3.63 -13.08 27.02
CA LEU A 376 -3.85 -12.51 28.34
C LEU A 376 -3.71 -13.57 29.43
N ASP A 377 -2.54 -13.62 30.08
CA ASP A 377 -2.29 -14.52 31.20
C ASP A 377 -1.40 -13.90 32.29
N LEU A 378 -0.89 -14.71 33.21
CA LEU A 378 -0.10 -14.18 34.34
C LEU A 378 1.28 -13.69 33.92
N SER A 379 1.75 -14.03 32.73
CA SER A 379 3.02 -13.55 32.21
C SER A 379 3.01 -12.02 32.04
N ASP A 380 1.86 -11.43 31.69
CA ASP A 380 1.71 -9.99 31.47
C ASP A 380 1.91 -9.13 32.74
N PRO A 381 1.14 -9.32 33.84
CA PRO A 381 1.36 -8.57 35.07
C PRO A 381 2.72 -8.89 35.69
N ILE A 382 3.31 -10.07 35.43
CA ILE A 382 4.68 -10.38 35.85
C ILE A 382 5.70 -9.55 35.07
N HIS A 383 5.50 -9.42 33.75
CA HIS A 383 6.36 -8.61 32.88
C HIS A 383 6.28 -7.13 33.26
N LEU A 384 5.06 -6.62 33.45
CA LEU A 384 4.79 -5.25 33.88
C LEU A 384 5.39 -4.95 35.26
N LEU A 385 5.19 -5.84 36.23
CA LEU A 385 5.79 -5.71 37.55
C LEU A 385 7.32 -5.70 37.48
N GLY A 386 7.90 -6.58 36.67
CA GLY A 386 9.35 -6.63 36.43
C GLY A 386 9.89 -5.29 35.91
N HIS A 387 9.17 -4.65 34.98
CA HIS A 387 9.50 -3.32 34.49
C HIS A 387 9.42 -2.26 35.60
N VAL A 388 8.27 -2.15 36.27
CA VAL A 388 7.97 -1.10 37.24
C VAL A 388 8.87 -1.15 38.49
N VAL A 389 9.19 -2.35 39.01
CA VAL A 389 9.94 -2.46 40.28
C VAL A 389 11.38 -2.96 40.16
N ALA A 390 11.75 -3.60 39.05
CA ALA A 390 13.04 -4.29 38.93
C ALA A 390 13.86 -3.85 37.70
N ALA A 391 13.47 -2.76 37.02
CA ALA A 391 14.10 -2.28 35.79
C ALA A 391 14.21 -3.39 34.72
N GLY A 392 13.18 -4.24 34.66
CA GLY A 392 12.99 -5.23 33.59
C GLY A 392 12.75 -4.57 32.23
N PRO A 393 12.65 -5.38 31.16
CA PRO A 393 12.34 -4.90 29.82
C PRO A 393 11.10 -4.01 29.83
N ALA A 394 11.12 -2.94 29.04
CA ALA A 394 9.93 -2.11 28.83
C ALA A 394 8.82 -2.93 28.16
N PRO A 395 7.54 -2.57 28.36
CA PRO A 395 6.46 -3.05 27.51
C PRO A 395 6.81 -2.86 26.03
N LEU A 396 6.30 -3.75 25.18
CA LEU A 396 6.41 -3.55 23.75
C LEU A 396 5.55 -2.35 23.32
N ALA A 397 5.82 -1.83 22.12
CA ALA A 397 5.04 -0.71 21.61
C ALA A 397 3.55 -1.08 21.54
N PRO A 398 2.63 -0.15 21.81
CA PRO A 398 2.86 1.28 22.09
C PRO A 398 3.25 1.59 23.56
N TYR A 399 4.46 2.11 23.79
CA TYR A 399 5.00 2.55 25.09
C TYR A 399 6.25 3.44 24.84
N PRO A 400 6.53 4.47 25.66
CA PRO A 400 5.75 4.99 26.79
C PRO A 400 4.63 5.95 26.39
N ASP A 401 4.67 6.44 25.16
CA ASP A 401 3.64 7.33 24.63
C ASP A 401 2.44 6.52 24.10
N PRO A 402 1.21 7.05 24.22
CA PRO A 402 0.04 6.43 23.61
C PRO A 402 0.24 6.24 22.11
N GLY A 403 -0.16 5.08 21.63
CA GLY A 403 -0.09 4.77 20.22
C GLY A 403 -1.00 3.61 19.86
N PRO A 404 -1.08 3.31 18.57
CA PRO A 404 -1.74 2.12 18.09
C PRO A 404 -0.86 0.88 18.25
N ASP A 405 -1.49 -0.28 18.29
CA ASP A 405 -0.80 -1.56 18.22
C ASP A 405 -0.10 -1.70 16.84
N PRO A 406 1.24 -1.85 16.78
CA PRO A 406 1.96 -2.10 15.55
C PRO A 406 1.67 -3.46 14.91
N LEU A 407 1.12 -4.43 15.66
CA LEU A 407 0.86 -5.81 15.21
C LEU A 407 -0.59 -6.27 15.49
N PRO A 408 -1.63 -5.57 14.99
CA PRO A 408 -3.03 -5.74 15.42
C PRO A 408 -3.68 -7.09 15.04
N GLN A 409 -2.98 -7.99 14.35
CA GLN A 409 -3.53 -9.31 14.01
C GLN A 409 -3.46 -10.27 15.18
N GLY A 410 -4.63 -10.68 15.68
CA GLY A 410 -4.74 -11.61 16.82
C GLY A 410 -4.78 -10.90 18.18
N GLY A 411 -4.69 -9.57 18.18
CA GLY A 411 -4.85 -8.73 19.36
C GLY A 411 -6.28 -8.73 19.91
N PHE A 412 -6.41 -8.16 21.09
CA PHE A 412 -7.60 -7.98 21.88
C PHE A 412 -8.27 -6.64 21.60
N PRO A 413 -9.60 -6.53 21.84
CA PRO A 413 -10.31 -5.31 21.54
C PRO A 413 -9.99 -4.19 22.53
N CYS A 414 -9.99 -2.96 22.03
CA CYS A 414 -9.96 -1.73 22.82
C CYS A 414 -11.08 -0.80 22.36
N GLY A 415 -11.86 -0.31 23.32
CA GLY A 415 -13.15 0.36 23.10
C GLY A 415 -14.34 -0.50 23.54
N LEU A 416 -15.41 0.15 24.04
CA LEU A 416 -16.72 -0.44 24.35
C LEU A 416 -17.66 -0.40 23.14
#